data_AF-A0A811PJ74-F1
#
_entry.id   AF-A0A811PJ74-F1
#
_cell.length_a   1.000
_cell.length_b   1.000
_cell.length_c   1.000
_cell.angle_alpha   90.00
_cell.angle_beta   90.00
_cell.angle_gamma   90.00
#
_symmetry.space_group_name_H-M   'P 1'
#
loop_
_entity.id
_entity.type
_entity.pdbx_description
1 polymer ?
#
loop_
_entity_poly.entity_id
_entity_poly.type
_entity_poly.pdbx_seq_one_letter_code
_entity_poly.pdbx_strand_id
1 'polypeptide(L)'
;MQRIRARRVRDVHWRLQALKTRTALAVGEHVPLTRCSDQEGLLPKVVQKDGEANYSSPAVAPESRTKLTSVLVTSLFSDYYERIQGVYYANPTETGEYVEMHQPSHEREQRTEARGHNQRALAEIYLLSFCDRIVTSAVSTFGYIAHGLAGVRPWVLLRPSSPETHADPACVQSKTVEPCLQALPRQMCGAAEGTDIGALVPYARHCEDEHKGLKLFP
;
A
#
# COMPACT_ATOMS: atom_id res chain seq x y z
N MET A 1 -33.56 21.73 3.21
CA MET A 1 -32.63 20.57 3.33
C MET A 1 -31.81 20.46 2.05
N GLN A 2 -30.61 21.03 2.04
CA GLN A 2 -29.66 20.87 0.93
C GLN A 2 -29.08 19.46 0.97
N ARG A 3 -29.40 18.64 -0.04
CA ARG A 3 -28.72 17.36 -0.28
C ARG A 3 -27.27 17.66 -0.66
N ILE A 4 -26.34 17.49 0.28
CA ILE A 4 -24.92 17.42 -0.01
C ILE A 4 -24.70 16.13 -0.80
N ARG A 5 -24.74 16.22 -2.14
CA ARG A 5 -24.21 15.17 -3.01
C ARG A 5 -22.69 15.21 -2.86
N ALA A 6 -22.13 14.27 -2.12
CA ALA A 6 -20.72 13.94 -2.22
C ALA A 6 -20.45 13.48 -3.66
N ARG A 7 -20.07 14.42 -4.54
CA ARG A 7 -19.45 14.05 -5.81
C ARG A 7 -18.12 13.43 -5.44
N ARG A 8 -17.96 12.12 -5.68
CA ARG A 8 -16.64 11.51 -5.81
C ARG A 8 -15.90 12.36 -6.84
N VAL A 9 -14.92 13.14 -6.39
CA VAL A 9 -14.08 13.94 -7.28
C VAL A 9 -13.37 12.93 -8.16
N ARG A 10 -13.78 12.81 -9.42
CA ARG A 10 -13.28 11.79 -10.36
C ARG A 10 -11.91 12.16 -10.94
N ASP A 11 -11.35 13.30 -10.56
CA ASP A 11 -10.19 13.92 -11.20
C ASP A 11 -8.98 14.10 -10.27
N VAL A 12 -8.98 13.46 -9.08
CA VAL A 12 -7.78 13.37 -8.25
C VAL A 12 -7.53 11.89 -7.97
N HIS A 13 -6.49 11.36 -8.59
CA HIS A 13 -6.11 9.96 -8.50
C HIS A 13 -5.15 9.85 -7.31
N TRP A 14 -5.69 9.74 -6.10
CA TRP A 14 -4.92 9.54 -4.88
C TRP A 14 -4.39 8.11 -4.86
N ARG A 15 -3.06 7.94 -4.96
CA ARG A 15 -2.43 6.62 -4.91
C ARG A 15 -1.63 6.51 -3.64
N LEU A 16 -2.24 5.86 -2.68
CA LEU A 16 -1.76 5.79 -1.32
C LEU A 16 -1.13 4.45 -1.04
N GLN A 17 0.05 4.46 -0.43
CA GLN A 17 0.78 3.24 -0.19
C GLN A 17 1.21 3.18 1.28
N ALA A 18 0.56 2.31 2.06
CA ALA A 18 0.87 2.09 3.45
C ALA A 18 1.86 0.94 3.59
N LEU A 19 2.94 1.20 4.32
CA LEU A 19 3.84 0.15 4.76
C LEU A 19 4.17 0.36 6.23
N LYS A 20 3.73 -0.59 7.06
CA LYS A 20 4.24 -0.72 8.41
C LYS A 20 5.29 -1.83 8.39
N THR A 21 6.56 -1.47 8.36
CA THR A 21 7.67 -2.37 8.73
C THR A 21 8.10 -2.08 10.17
N ARG A 22 8.47 -3.14 10.90
CA ARG A 22 9.14 -3.02 12.21
C ARG A 22 10.64 -2.77 12.09
N THR A 23 11.13 -2.71 10.86
CA THR A 23 12.54 -2.64 10.50
C THR A 23 12.74 -1.45 9.58
N ALA A 24 13.79 -0.68 9.85
CA ALA A 24 14.33 0.30 8.92
C ALA A 24 14.70 -0.39 7.60
N LEU A 25 14.68 0.35 6.49
CA LEU A 25 15.22 -0.16 5.23
C LEU A 25 16.75 -0.29 5.39
N ALA A 26 17.32 -1.44 5.03
CA ALA A 26 18.76 -1.55 4.93
C ALA A 26 19.28 -0.68 3.78
N VAL A 27 20.47 -0.10 3.96
CA VAL A 27 21.13 0.70 2.91
C VAL A 27 21.34 -0.18 1.68
N GLY A 28 20.76 0.20 0.55
CA GLY A 28 20.87 -0.52 -0.73
C GLY A 28 19.73 -1.48 -1.05
N GLU A 29 18.79 -1.73 -0.14
CA GLU A 29 17.66 -2.63 -0.40
C GLU A 29 16.63 -1.96 -1.34
N HIS A 30 16.15 -2.67 -2.37
CA HIS A 30 15.04 -2.16 -3.19
C HIS A 30 13.77 -2.09 -2.35
N VAL A 31 13.06 -0.96 -2.42
CA VAL A 31 11.79 -0.80 -1.70
C VAL A 31 10.80 -1.80 -2.27
N PRO A 32 10.22 -2.74 -1.49
CA PRO A 32 9.19 -3.66 -2.01
C PRO A 32 8.06 -2.90 -2.70
N LEU A 33 7.78 -1.69 -2.21
CA LEU A 33 6.79 -0.80 -2.75
C LEU A 33 7.08 -0.28 -4.17
N THR A 34 8.33 0.08 -4.49
CA THR A 34 8.67 0.54 -5.84
C THR A 34 8.53 -0.60 -6.84
N ARG A 35 8.96 -1.82 -6.47
CA ARG A 35 8.80 -3.00 -7.34
C ARG A 35 7.32 -3.35 -7.56
N CYS A 36 6.51 -3.34 -6.51
CA CYS A 36 5.06 -3.51 -6.62
C CYS A 36 4.45 -2.43 -7.52
N SER A 37 4.89 -1.19 -7.37
CA SER A 37 4.45 -0.07 -8.19
C SER A 37 4.78 -0.27 -9.67
N ASP A 38 5.99 -0.72 -9.99
CA ASP A 38 6.43 -0.97 -11.35
C ASP A 38 5.68 -2.14 -12.00
N GLN A 39 5.42 -3.21 -11.22
CA GLN A 39 4.67 -4.38 -11.67
C GLN A 39 3.21 -4.04 -11.97
N GLU A 40 2.57 -3.24 -11.13
CA GLU A 40 1.10 -3.04 -11.13
C GLU A 40 0.66 -1.65 -11.61
N GLY A 41 1.63 -0.87 -12.11
CA GLY A 41 1.45 0.52 -12.51
C GLY A 41 0.79 1.33 -11.41
N LEU A 42 1.31 1.24 -10.17
CA LEU A 42 0.80 1.96 -8.99
C LEU A 42 1.36 3.38 -8.87
N LEU A 43 2.46 3.72 -9.51
CA LEU A 43 2.94 5.10 -9.58
C LEU A 43 3.43 5.38 -11.01
N PRO A 44 3.57 6.65 -11.38
CA PRO A 44 4.09 7.04 -12.69
C PRO A 44 5.51 6.52 -12.88
N LYS A 45 5.83 6.04 -14.08
CA LYS A 45 7.21 5.71 -14.43
C LYS A 45 8.03 6.99 -14.57
N VAL A 46 9.31 6.91 -14.23
CA VAL A 46 10.27 8.01 -14.37
C VAL A 46 11.17 7.78 -15.57
N VAL A 47 11.60 8.87 -16.22
CA VAL A 47 12.49 8.78 -17.39
C VAL A 47 13.84 8.21 -16.95
N GLN A 48 14.21 7.04 -17.48
CA GLN A 48 15.53 6.45 -17.25
C GLN A 48 16.59 7.19 -18.07
N LYS A 49 17.65 7.66 -17.40
CA LYS A 49 18.85 8.18 -18.06
C LYS A 49 19.80 7.01 -18.34
N ASP A 50 19.48 6.20 -19.33
CA ASP A 50 20.48 5.29 -19.88
C ASP A 50 21.46 6.11 -20.74
N GLY A 51 22.75 5.79 -20.62
CA GLY A 51 23.86 6.60 -21.12
C GLY A 51 23.71 7.06 -22.56
N GLU A 52 24.11 8.32 -22.77
CA GLU A 52 24.54 8.91 -24.05
C GLU A 52 23.50 8.90 -25.19
N ALA A 53 22.52 9.81 -25.11
CA ALA A 53 21.82 10.31 -26.29
C ALA A 53 21.44 11.79 -26.12
N ASN A 54 21.84 12.57 -27.13
CA ASN A 54 21.62 14.01 -27.34
C ASN A 54 20.44 14.65 -26.61
N TYR A 55 20.72 15.74 -25.89
CA TYR A 55 19.73 16.69 -25.39
C TYR A 55 18.92 17.29 -26.54
N SER A 56 17.85 16.60 -26.94
CA SER A 56 16.72 17.23 -27.60
C SER A 56 15.72 17.55 -26.51
N SER A 57 15.72 18.82 -26.11
CA SER A 57 14.74 19.37 -25.16
C SER A 57 13.32 19.04 -25.66
N PRO A 58 12.46 18.35 -24.89
CA PRO A 58 11.08 18.22 -25.31
C PRO A 58 10.44 19.60 -25.19
N ALA A 59 10.07 20.15 -26.35
CA ALA A 59 9.30 21.36 -26.46
C ALA A 59 8.06 21.25 -25.57
N VAL A 60 7.96 22.16 -24.59
CA VAL A 60 6.78 22.34 -23.76
C VAL A 60 5.63 22.76 -24.66
N ALA A 61 4.68 21.86 -24.90
CA ALA A 61 3.34 22.23 -25.31
C ALA A 61 2.52 22.49 -24.04
N PRO A 62 1.99 23.72 -23.81
CA PRO A 62 1.02 23.94 -22.75
C PRO A 62 -0.36 23.42 -23.21
N GLU A 63 -1.26 23.18 -22.25
CA GLU A 63 -2.71 22.93 -22.44
C GLU A 63 -3.24 21.48 -22.40
N SER A 64 -2.77 20.67 -21.46
CA SER A 64 -3.67 19.70 -20.82
C SER A 64 -3.47 19.78 -19.31
N ARG A 65 -4.56 19.72 -18.53
CA ARG A 65 -4.50 19.82 -17.06
C ARG A 65 -3.39 18.91 -16.53
N THR A 66 -2.36 19.48 -15.91
CA THR A 66 -1.27 18.73 -15.29
C THR A 66 -1.88 17.75 -14.29
N LYS A 67 -1.79 16.45 -14.60
CA LYS A 67 -2.31 15.39 -13.75
C LYS A 67 -1.43 15.35 -12.49
N LEU A 68 -2.07 15.42 -11.32
CA LEU A 68 -1.40 15.32 -10.03
C LEU A 68 -1.72 13.95 -9.41
N THR A 69 -0.68 13.19 -9.08
CA THR A 69 -0.77 11.99 -8.26
C THR A 69 -0.26 12.34 -6.87
N SER A 70 -1.15 12.35 -5.89
CA SER A 70 -0.74 12.51 -4.49
C SER A 70 -0.65 11.15 -3.80
N VAL A 71 0.45 10.96 -3.08
CA VAL A 71 0.86 9.74 -2.43
C VAL A 71 1.03 10.02 -0.95
N LEU A 72 0.13 9.48 -0.14
CA LEU A 72 0.28 9.50 1.31
C LEU A 72 0.97 8.19 1.78
N VAL A 73 1.94 8.34 2.66
CA VAL A 73 2.76 7.27 3.21
C VAL A 73 2.57 7.28 4.72
N THR A 74 2.12 6.16 5.29
CA THR A 74 2.00 5.97 6.74
C THR A 74 2.97 4.86 7.16
N SER A 75 3.96 5.22 7.95
CA SER A 75 5.03 4.33 8.39
C SER A 75 5.61 4.85 9.70
N LEU A 76 6.12 3.95 10.55
CA LEU A 76 6.88 4.35 11.73
C LEU A 76 8.18 5.07 11.35
N PHE A 77 8.76 4.73 10.19
CA PHE A 77 10.03 5.27 9.70
C PHE A 77 9.81 6.17 8.49
N SER A 78 10.63 7.20 8.33
CA SER A 78 10.57 8.11 7.17
C SER A 78 11.24 7.55 5.92
N ASP A 79 12.05 6.49 6.05
CA ASP A 79 12.87 5.94 4.96
C ASP A 79 12.08 5.67 3.67
N TYR A 80 10.86 5.14 3.78
CA TYR A 80 10.00 4.89 2.62
C TYR A 80 9.58 6.17 1.92
N TYR A 81 9.17 7.17 2.68
CA TYR A 81 8.78 8.48 2.16
C TYR A 81 9.98 9.16 1.50
N GLU A 82 11.11 9.26 2.21
CA GLU A 82 12.32 9.94 1.74
C GLU A 82 12.84 9.31 0.44
N ARG A 83 12.82 7.99 0.35
CA ARG A 83 13.34 7.26 -0.81
C ARG A 83 12.47 7.44 -2.04
N ILE A 84 11.14 7.34 -1.89
CA ILE A 84 10.23 7.51 -3.03
C ILE A 84 10.18 8.98 -3.44
N GLN A 85 10.15 9.90 -2.47
CA GLN A 85 10.24 11.33 -2.74
C GLN A 85 11.53 11.67 -3.50
N GLY A 86 12.67 11.11 -3.08
CA GLY A 86 13.96 11.29 -3.76
C GLY A 86 13.94 10.86 -5.22
N VAL A 87 13.26 9.74 -5.55
CA VAL A 87 13.11 9.25 -6.93
C VAL A 87 12.38 10.27 -7.80
N TYR A 88 11.22 10.77 -7.35
CA TYR A 88 10.41 11.74 -8.11
C TYR A 88 10.96 13.17 -8.07
N TYR A 89 11.77 13.50 -7.07
CA TYR A 89 12.48 14.77 -7.02
C TYR A 89 13.63 14.81 -8.04
N ALA A 90 14.35 13.70 -8.20
CA ALA A 90 15.52 13.62 -9.07
C ALA A 90 15.17 13.38 -10.56
N ASN A 91 14.00 12.78 -10.85
CA ASN A 91 13.65 12.32 -12.19
C ASN A 91 12.24 12.78 -12.60
N PRO A 92 12.06 13.35 -13.81
CA PRO A 92 10.74 13.66 -14.33
C PRO A 92 9.98 12.36 -14.64
N THR A 93 8.65 12.42 -14.56
CA THR A 93 7.77 11.32 -14.97
C THR A 93 7.69 11.24 -16.49
N GLU A 94 7.58 10.02 -17.04
CA GLU A 94 7.43 9.79 -18.49
C GLU A 94 6.15 10.44 -19.05
N THR A 95 5.11 10.50 -18.23
CA THR A 95 3.79 11.04 -18.57
C THR A 95 3.68 12.55 -18.35
N GLY A 96 4.70 13.19 -17.76
CA GLY A 96 4.66 14.60 -17.35
C GLY A 96 3.73 14.90 -16.17
N GLU A 97 3.19 13.86 -15.50
CA GLU A 97 2.35 14.02 -14.31
C GLU A 97 3.18 14.34 -13.07
N TYR A 98 2.67 15.22 -12.20
CA TYR A 98 3.37 15.58 -10.97
C TYR A 98 3.07 14.57 -9.87
N VAL A 99 4.07 14.25 -9.05
CA VAL A 99 3.93 13.33 -7.92
C VAL A 99 4.23 14.08 -6.63
N GLU A 100 3.24 14.16 -5.75
CA GLU A 100 3.37 14.79 -4.44
C GLU A 100 3.34 13.73 -3.34
N MET A 101 4.30 13.79 -2.42
CA MET A 101 4.44 12.83 -1.34
C MET A 101 4.03 13.48 -0.02
N HIS A 102 3.33 12.74 0.84
CA HIS A 102 2.94 13.19 2.18
C HIS A 102 3.21 12.09 3.20
N GLN A 103 3.79 12.44 4.35
CA GLN A 103 3.88 11.55 5.51
C GLN A 103 3.44 12.33 6.77
N PRO A 104 2.29 11.98 7.40
CA PRO A 104 1.76 12.72 8.54
C PRO A 104 2.61 12.56 9.80
N SER A 105 3.14 11.36 10.03
CA SER A 105 4.02 11.07 11.16
C SER A 105 5.05 9.97 10.83
N HIS A 106 6.09 9.92 11.66
CA HIS A 106 7.16 8.92 11.63
C HIS A 106 7.59 8.61 13.07
N GLU A 107 6.68 8.00 13.84
CA GLU A 107 6.78 7.86 15.29
C GLU A 107 7.92 6.94 15.78
N ARG A 108 8.63 6.26 14.87
CA ARG A 108 9.73 5.27 15.05
C ARG A 108 9.35 4.01 15.82
N GLU A 109 8.50 4.13 16.83
CA GLU A 109 8.12 3.09 17.76
C GLU A 109 6.60 3.07 17.95
N GLN A 110 6.05 1.88 18.14
CA GLN A 110 4.65 1.71 18.48
C GLN A 110 4.43 1.87 20.00
N ARG A 111 3.55 2.80 20.39
CA ARG A 111 3.23 3.10 21.80
C ARG A 111 1.74 2.95 22.07
N THR A 112 1.28 1.71 22.28
CA THR A 112 -0.15 1.37 22.42
C THR A 112 -0.81 1.95 23.67
N GLU A 113 -0.04 2.22 24.72
CA GLU A 113 -0.58 2.82 25.96
C GLU A 113 -0.63 4.35 25.90
N ALA A 114 -0.08 4.96 24.86
CA ALA A 114 -0.04 6.41 24.71
C ALA A 114 -1.24 6.91 23.89
N ARG A 115 -2.20 7.55 24.56
CA ARG A 115 -3.41 8.11 23.91
C ARG A 115 -3.10 8.97 22.69
N GLY A 116 -2.14 9.89 22.78
CA GLY A 116 -1.78 10.78 21.67
C GLY A 116 -1.22 10.01 20.47
N HIS A 117 -0.43 8.97 20.71
CA HIS A 117 0.10 8.10 19.67
C HIS A 117 -1.02 7.31 18.98
N ASN A 118 -1.95 6.75 19.76
CA ASN A 118 -3.11 6.04 19.20
C ASN A 118 -4.05 6.97 18.42
N GLN A 119 -4.24 8.21 18.86
CA GLN A 119 -5.04 9.21 18.13
C GLN A 119 -4.42 9.53 16.77
N ARG A 120 -3.09 9.68 16.69
CA ARG A 120 -2.39 9.84 15.40
C ARG A 120 -2.50 8.61 14.52
N ALA A 121 -2.28 7.42 15.07
CA ALA A 121 -2.44 6.16 14.35
C ALA A 121 -3.87 6.00 13.79
N LEU A 122 -4.89 6.34 14.58
CA LEU A 122 -6.28 6.32 14.12
C LEU A 122 -6.53 7.36 13.02
N ALA A 123 -6.01 8.57 13.16
CA ALA A 123 -6.13 9.61 12.13
C ALA A 123 -5.49 9.16 10.82
N GLU A 124 -4.33 8.50 10.88
CA GLU A 124 -3.67 7.92 9.70
C GLU A 124 -4.51 6.80 9.06
N ILE A 125 -5.11 5.89 9.84
CA ILE A 125 -6.04 4.87 9.29
C ILE A 125 -7.19 5.54 8.51
N TYR A 126 -7.79 6.59 9.08
CA TYR A 126 -8.86 7.32 8.41
C TYR A 126 -8.37 8.04 7.16
N LEU A 127 -7.22 8.73 7.22
CA LEU A 127 -6.62 9.33 6.04
C LEU A 127 -6.39 8.29 4.95
N LEU A 128 -5.92 7.09 5.31
CA LEU A 128 -5.73 6.04 4.34
C LEU A 128 -7.05 5.58 3.70
N SER A 129 -8.12 5.55 4.48
CA SER A 129 -9.44 5.12 3.99
C SER A 129 -10.05 6.03 2.93
N PHE A 130 -9.53 7.25 2.77
CA PHE A 130 -10.01 8.22 1.77
C PHE A 130 -9.32 8.10 0.41
N CYS A 131 -8.35 7.19 0.23
CA CYS A 131 -7.61 7.10 -1.03
C CYS A 131 -8.20 6.09 -2.02
N ASP A 132 -7.96 6.33 -3.30
CA ASP A 132 -8.56 5.54 -4.39
C ASP A 132 -7.93 4.15 -4.52
N ARG A 133 -6.61 4.07 -4.29
CA ARG A 133 -5.85 2.82 -4.26
C ARG A 133 -5.08 2.76 -2.96
N ILE A 134 -5.11 1.61 -2.30
CA ILE A 134 -4.39 1.34 -1.06
C ILE A 134 -3.42 0.20 -1.29
N VAL A 135 -2.15 0.41 -0.94
CA VAL A 135 -1.17 -0.67 -0.75
C VAL A 135 -1.01 -0.92 0.73
N THR A 136 -0.93 -2.18 1.16
CA THR A 136 -0.74 -2.56 2.56
C THR A 136 0.43 -3.52 2.72
N SER A 137 1.13 -3.47 3.86
CA SER A 137 2.10 -4.50 4.23
C SER A 137 1.41 -5.78 4.71
N ALA A 138 2.00 -6.94 4.38
CA ALA A 138 1.54 -8.25 4.84
C ALA A 138 1.36 -8.31 6.37
N VAL A 139 0.25 -8.90 6.82
CA VAL A 139 -0.10 -9.13 8.24
C VAL A 139 -0.35 -7.84 9.02
N SER A 140 -0.50 -6.69 8.35
CA SER A 140 -0.78 -5.41 9.00
C SER A 140 -2.27 -5.20 9.24
N THR A 141 -2.71 -5.37 10.50
CA THR A 141 -4.10 -5.07 10.90
C THR A 141 -4.45 -3.59 10.74
N PHE A 142 -3.47 -2.70 10.80
CA PHE A 142 -3.63 -1.27 10.48
C PHE A 142 -4.11 -1.09 9.03
N GLY A 143 -3.49 -1.81 8.09
CA GLY A 143 -3.89 -1.82 6.69
C GLY A 143 -5.27 -2.45 6.50
N TYR A 144 -5.58 -3.53 7.22
CA TYR A 144 -6.88 -4.19 7.16
C TYR A 144 -8.04 -3.26 7.50
N ILE A 145 -7.88 -2.49 8.59
CA ILE A 145 -8.90 -1.51 8.98
C ILE A 145 -9.02 -0.42 7.91
N ALA A 146 -7.92 0.11 7.42
CA ALA A 146 -7.92 1.18 6.42
C ALA A 146 -8.65 0.79 5.13
N HIS A 147 -8.31 -0.36 4.52
CA HIS A 147 -8.95 -0.78 3.28
C HIS A 147 -10.38 -1.28 3.48
N GLY A 148 -10.70 -1.84 4.65
CA GLY A 148 -12.06 -2.20 5.04
C GLY A 148 -12.96 -0.97 5.13
N LEU A 149 -12.48 0.11 5.78
CA LEU A 149 -13.20 1.40 5.85
C LEU A 149 -13.37 2.06 4.48
N ALA A 150 -12.35 1.98 3.63
CA ALA A 150 -12.42 2.49 2.26
C ALA A 150 -13.37 1.68 1.36
N GLY A 151 -13.64 0.42 1.71
CA GLY A 151 -14.35 -0.51 0.84
C GLY A 151 -13.61 -0.78 -0.47
N VAL A 152 -12.26 -0.77 -0.45
CA VAL A 152 -11.42 -1.00 -1.63
C VAL A 152 -10.58 -2.27 -1.47
N ARG A 153 -10.32 -2.93 -2.60
CA ARG A 153 -9.44 -4.10 -2.64
C ARG A 153 -7.98 -3.63 -2.61
N PRO A 154 -7.20 -3.94 -1.56
CA PRO A 154 -5.82 -3.47 -1.45
C PRO A 154 -4.87 -4.22 -2.41
N TRP A 155 -3.72 -3.60 -2.66
CA TRP A 155 -2.53 -4.28 -3.13
C TRP A 155 -1.69 -4.68 -1.91
N VAL A 156 -1.47 -5.97 -1.70
CA VAL A 156 -0.79 -6.46 -0.50
C VAL A 156 0.66 -6.76 -0.84
N LEU A 157 1.58 -6.01 -0.23
CA LEU A 157 3.01 -6.27 -0.31
C LEU A 157 3.31 -7.56 0.44
N LEU A 158 3.87 -8.52 -0.29
CA LEU A 158 4.15 -9.85 0.23
C LEU A 158 5.41 -9.83 1.10
N ARG A 159 5.37 -10.61 2.18
CA ARG A 159 6.55 -10.83 3.02
C ARG A 159 7.48 -11.80 2.28
N PRO A 160 8.79 -11.51 2.18
CA PRO A 160 9.73 -12.48 1.62
C PRO A 160 9.82 -13.72 2.51
N SER A 161 10.15 -14.87 1.90
CA SER A 161 10.32 -16.15 2.61
C SER A 161 11.54 -16.18 3.52
N SER A 162 12.56 -15.38 3.23
CA SER A 162 13.75 -15.22 4.05
C SER A 162 14.27 -13.78 3.99
N PRO A 163 15.08 -13.33 4.97
CA PRO A 163 15.64 -11.97 4.96
C PRO A 163 16.51 -11.65 3.75
N GLU A 164 17.09 -12.67 3.11
CA GLU A 164 18.00 -12.54 1.97
C GLU A 164 17.28 -12.59 0.61
N THR A 165 15.95 -12.81 0.61
CA THR A 165 15.16 -12.93 -0.62
C THR A 165 14.16 -11.80 -0.74
N HIS A 166 13.76 -11.49 -1.97
CA HIS A 166 12.62 -10.63 -2.23
C HIS A 166 11.40 -11.49 -2.57
N ALA A 167 10.22 -11.06 -2.16
CA ALA A 167 8.98 -11.70 -2.60
C ALA A 167 8.83 -11.54 -4.12
N ASP A 168 8.38 -12.61 -4.80
CA ASP A 168 7.99 -12.56 -6.21
C ASP A 168 6.63 -13.26 -6.40
N PRO A 169 5.57 -12.55 -6.83
CA PRO A 169 5.54 -11.10 -7.10
C PRO A 169 5.77 -10.25 -5.85
N ALA A 170 6.10 -8.96 -6.01
CA ALA A 170 6.34 -8.08 -4.85
C ALA A 170 5.04 -7.76 -4.09
N CYS A 171 3.91 -7.74 -4.81
CA CYS A 171 2.59 -7.62 -4.24
C CYS A 171 1.55 -8.37 -5.08
N VAL A 172 0.36 -8.53 -4.51
CA VAL A 172 -0.81 -9.06 -5.21
C VAL A 172 -2.03 -8.21 -4.90
N GLN A 173 -2.95 -8.08 -5.86
CA GLN A 173 -4.25 -7.46 -5.57
C GLN A 173 -5.14 -8.44 -4.82
N SER A 174 -5.63 -8.05 -3.65
CA SER A 174 -6.66 -8.83 -2.96
C SER A 174 -7.92 -8.93 -3.81
N LYS A 175 -8.59 -10.09 -3.75
CA LYS A 175 -9.89 -10.28 -4.43
C LYS A 175 -11.07 -9.71 -3.62
N THR A 176 -10.83 -9.33 -2.37
CA THR A 176 -11.85 -8.95 -1.39
C THR A 176 -11.38 -7.74 -0.57
N VAL A 177 -12.32 -7.05 0.08
CA VAL A 177 -12.04 -5.96 1.02
C VAL A 177 -11.83 -6.46 2.45
N GLU A 178 -12.06 -7.76 2.67
CA GLU A 178 -12.12 -8.39 3.99
C GLU A 178 -10.74 -8.50 4.66
N PRO A 179 -10.68 -8.34 6.00
CA PRO A 179 -9.46 -8.53 6.77
C PRO A 179 -9.04 -10.00 6.81
N CYS A 180 -7.76 -10.27 7.09
CA CYS A 180 -7.30 -11.62 7.39
C CYS A 180 -7.50 -11.95 8.89
N LEU A 181 -8.16 -13.06 9.20
CA LEU A 181 -8.11 -13.70 10.51
C LEU A 181 -6.77 -14.43 10.64
N GLN A 182 -5.79 -13.77 11.27
CA GLN A 182 -4.40 -14.24 11.33
C GLN A 182 -4.19 -15.44 12.28
N ALA A 183 -5.02 -15.56 13.31
CA ALA A 183 -4.92 -16.61 14.32
C ALA A 183 -6.21 -17.41 14.34
N LEU A 184 -6.21 -18.55 13.65
CA LEU A 184 -7.34 -19.47 13.66
C LEU A 184 -7.50 -20.17 15.02
N PRO A 185 -8.74 -20.56 15.40
CA PRO A 185 -8.97 -21.42 16.57
C PRO A 185 -8.17 -22.72 16.46
N ARG A 186 -7.63 -23.20 17.59
CA ARG A 186 -6.89 -24.49 17.62
C ARG A 186 -7.76 -25.71 17.34
N GLN A 187 -9.06 -25.60 17.61
CA GLN A 187 -10.04 -26.66 17.41
C GLN A 187 -11.28 -26.07 16.75
N MET A 188 -11.79 -26.76 15.72
CA MET A 188 -13.09 -26.46 15.14
C MET A 188 -14.04 -27.63 15.40
N CYS A 189 -15.21 -27.33 15.94
CA CYS A 189 -16.23 -28.34 16.19
C CYS A 189 -16.64 -29.01 14.87
N GLY A 190 -16.68 -30.34 14.85
CA GLY A 190 -17.11 -31.10 13.68
C GLY A 190 -16.07 -31.21 12.55
N ALA A 191 -14.87 -30.63 12.70
CA ALA A 191 -13.75 -30.85 11.79
C ALA A 191 -12.74 -31.81 12.41
N ALA A 192 -12.19 -32.72 11.60
CA ALA A 192 -11.09 -33.57 12.03
C ALA A 192 -9.83 -32.73 12.28
N GLU A 193 -8.94 -33.20 13.16
CA GLU A 193 -7.64 -32.58 13.37
C GLU A 193 -6.85 -32.58 12.04
N GLY A 194 -6.20 -31.45 11.73
CA GLY A 194 -5.46 -31.28 10.47
C GLY A 194 -6.31 -30.96 9.23
N THR A 195 -7.63 -30.75 9.39
CA THR A 195 -8.48 -30.30 8.28
C THR A 195 -8.04 -28.92 7.78
N ASP A 196 -7.92 -28.77 6.46
CA ASP A 196 -7.67 -27.48 5.82
C ASP A 196 -8.94 -26.60 5.91
N ILE A 197 -8.92 -25.66 6.85
CA ILE A 197 -10.02 -24.72 7.09
C ILE A 197 -10.24 -23.81 5.88
N GLY A 198 -9.18 -23.48 5.13
CA GLY A 198 -9.25 -22.65 3.91
C GLY A 198 -9.91 -23.36 2.73
N ALA A 199 -10.15 -24.67 2.82
CA ALA A 199 -10.82 -25.47 1.80
C ALA A 199 -12.23 -25.95 2.23
N LEU A 200 -12.68 -25.64 3.45
CA LEU A 200 -13.94 -26.14 3.99
C LEU A 200 -15.19 -25.55 3.32
N VAL A 201 -15.16 -24.27 2.98
CA VAL A 201 -16.32 -23.55 2.42
C VAL A 201 -15.88 -22.65 1.28
N PRO A 202 -16.72 -22.46 0.24
CA PRO A 202 -16.30 -21.75 -0.98
C PRO A 202 -16.00 -20.26 -0.76
N TYR A 203 -16.62 -19.65 0.25
CA TYR A 203 -16.53 -18.23 0.59
C TYR A 203 -15.44 -17.90 1.62
N ALA A 204 -14.63 -18.88 2.05
CA ALA A 204 -13.49 -18.65 2.92
C ALA A 204 -12.26 -19.35 2.34
N ARG A 205 -11.12 -18.65 2.30
CA ARG A 205 -9.84 -19.19 1.82
C ARG A 205 -8.69 -18.66 2.66
N HIS A 206 -7.53 -19.28 2.53
CA HIS A 206 -6.31 -18.74 3.14
C HIS A 206 -6.00 -17.33 2.62
N CYS A 207 -5.43 -16.50 3.50
CA CYS A 207 -5.06 -15.13 3.16
C CYS A 207 -3.84 -15.11 2.24
N GLU A 208 -3.79 -14.13 1.33
CA GLU A 208 -2.63 -13.91 0.46
C GLU A 208 -1.35 -13.52 1.22
N ASP A 209 -1.50 -13.01 2.45
CA ASP A 209 -0.41 -12.45 3.24
C ASP A 209 -0.13 -13.17 4.57
N GLU A 210 -0.96 -14.14 4.93
CA GLU A 210 -0.77 -15.05 6.06
C GLU A 210 -1.34 -16.42 5.70
N HIS A 211 -0.47 -17.34 5.29
CA HIS A 211 -0.85 -18.68 4.82
C HIS A 211 -1.59 -19.52 5.87
N LYS A 212 -1.40 -19.23 7.17
CA LYS A 212 -2.15 -19.86 8.27
C LYS A 212 -3.43 -19.13 8.63
N GLY A 213 -3.68 -17.99 8.02
CA GLY A 213 -4.86 -17.16 8.25
C GLY A 213 -6.02 -17.58 7.36
N LEU A 214 -7.18 -16.98 7.61
CA LEU A 214 -8.40 -17.17 6.83
C LEU A 214 -9.05 -15.83 6.49
N LYS A 215 -9.61 -15.72 5.28
CA LYS A 215 -10.26 -14.51 4.77
C LYS A 215 -11.51 -14.87 3.99
N LEU A 216 -12.50 -13.99 4.03
CA LEU A 216 -13.76 -14.16 3.32
C LEU A 216 -13.65 -13.64 1.88
N PHE A 217 -14.18 -14.41 0.94
CA PHE A 217 -14.23 -14.09 -0.48
C PHE A 217 -15.69 -14.17 -0.98
N PRO A 218 -16.08 -13.24 -1.89
CA PRO A 218 -17.41 -13.26 -2.50
C PRO A 218 -17.61 -14.45 -3.45
#